data_AF-A0A679IKE8-F1
#
_entry.id   AF-A0A679IKE8-F1
#
_cell.length_a   1.000
_cell.length_b   1.000
_cell.length_c   1.000
_cell.angle_alpha   90.00
_cell.angle_beta   90.00
_cell.angle_gamma   90.00
#
_symmetry.space_group_name_H-M   'P 1'
#
loop_
_entity.id
_entity.type
_entity.pdbx_description
1 polymer ?
#
loop_
_entity_poly.entity_id
_entity_poly.type
_entity_poly.pdbx_seq_one_letter_code
_entity_poly.pdbx_strand_id
1 'polypeptide(L)'
;MSVNMETAIKHMESLKAKGIRYSMNGSRTGTDGTGDCSGTVYASLRKGGATDAGWVLNTDSMHSWLEKNGFKCIATNKEWTAKRGDIVIFGLKGASGGAAGHVVIFISNTQIIHCTWKSASANGVYVDNEATTCPYSMGWYVYRQNGSTSPSTPSAKKVKVLNHATNWSPSSKSAKIASFVKGGTFEVKQQRPISYSYSNQEYLITNKGTVLGWILSQDIEGGYGANNVGSKPSLPAGFTKEELTFVNGNAPITTRKNKPSLSSPTAAALFPGQSVKYLGWKVAEGYTWIYTTDKRYIPVRPVGKAAWGTFK
;
A
#
# COMPACT_ATOMS: atom_id res chain seq x y z
N MET A 1 19.89 -14.65 -4.49
CA MET A 1 19.36 -13.29 -4.70
C MET A 1 18.26 -13.03 -3.68
N SER A 2 18.16 -11.83 -3.13
CA SER A 2 17.14 -11.45 -2.13
C SER A 2 15.94 -10.79 -2.81
N VAL A 3 14.72 -11.30 -2.61
CA VAL A 3 13.47 -10.67 -3.05
C VAL A 3 13.15 -9.45 -2.18
N ASN A 4 12.75 -8.34 -2.81
CA ASN A 4 12.26 -7.14 -2.13
C ASN A 4 10.78 -7.30 -1.74
N MET A 5 10.56 -7.67 -0.48
CA MET A 5 9.21 -7.93 0.04
C MET A 5 8.31 -6.69 0.09
N GLU A 6 8.85 -5.48 0.24
CA GLU A 6 8.04 -4.26 0.20
C GLU A 6 7.49 -4.00 -1.20
N THR A 7 8.27 -4.31 -2.23
CA THR A 7 7.82 -4.22 -3.63
C THR A 7 6.76 -5.28 -3.93
N ALA A 8 6.92 -6.50 -3.42
CA ALA A 8 5.93 -7.56 -3.54
C ALA A 8 4.62 -7.20 -2.84
N ILE A 9 4.67 -6.72 -1.59
CA ILE A 9 3.47 -6.31 -0.84
C ILE A 9 2.80 -5.11 -1.51
N LYS A 10 3.57 -4.13 -2.01
CA LYS A 10 3.03 -3.00 -2.78
C LYS A 10 2.33 -3.44 -4.06
N HIS A 11 2.83 -4.49 -4.72
CA HIS A 11 2.16 -5.07 -5.88
C HIS A 11 0.83 -5.72 -5.49
N MET A 12 0.78 -6.50 -4.40
CA MET A 12 -0.48 -7.06 -3.88
C MET A 12 -1.51 -5.95 -3.54
N GLU A 13 -1.09 -4.88 -2.88
CA GLU A 13 -1.97 -3.72 -2.61
C GLU A 13 -2.44 -3.05 -3.91
N SER A 14 -1.60 -3.01 -4.95
CA SER A 14 -2.03 -2.53 -6.27
C SER A 14 -3.07 -3.43 -6.92
N LEU A 15 -2.97 -4.75 -6.77
CA LEU A 15 -3.97 -5.70 -7.29
C LEU A 15 -5.30 -5.54 -6.55
N LYS A 16 -5.26 -5.36 -5.24
CA LYS A 16 -6.41 -4.99 -4.41
C LYS A 16 -7.05 -3.69 -4.88
N ALA A 17 -6.26 -2.63 -5.07
CA ALA A 17 -6.77 -1.33 -5.52
C ALA A 17 -7.38 -1.37 -6.93
N LYS A 18 -6.91 -2.29 -7.79
CA LYS A 18 -7.51 -2.55 -9.11
C LYS A 18 -8.83 -3.31 -9.05
N GLY A 19 -9.17 -3.89 -7.89
CA GLY A 19 -10.38 -4.70 -7.75
C GLY A 19 -10.36 -5.97 -8.60
N ILE A 20 -9.18 -6.61 -8.75
CA ILE A 20 -9.11 -7.87 -9.50
C ILE A 20 -10.01 -8.92 -8.85
N ARG A 21 -10.58 -9.81 -9.66
CA ARG A 21 -11.44 -10.88 -9.19
C ARG A 21 -10.69 -12.19 -9.01
N TYR A 22 -11.07 -12.97 -8.00
CA TYR A 22 -10.55 -14.32 -7.85
C TYR A 22 -10.96 -15.20 -9.04
N SER A 23 -10.00 -15.86 -9.68
CA SER A 23 -10.19 -16.88 -10.71
C SER A 23 -8.92 -17.71 -10.89
N MET A 24 -9.08 -19.03 -10.97
CA MET A 24 -8.02 -19.97 -11.32
C MET A 24 -7.90 -20.21 -12.84
N ASN A 25 -8.89 -19.76 -13.63
CA ASN A 25 -8.98 -20.03 -15.06
C ASN A 25 -8.51 -18.88 -15.95
N GLY A 26 -8.33 -17.68 -15.37
CA GLY A 26 -7.82 -16.52 -16.10
C GLY A 26 -6.30 -16.41 -16.00
N SER A 27 -5.77 -15.19 -15.99
CA SER A 27 -4.32 -14.96 -15.92
C SER A 27 -3.67 -15.48 -14.65
N ARG A 28 -4.45 -15.61 -13.56
CA ARG A 28 -4.01 -15.95 -12.20
C ARG A 28 -3.07 -14.91 -11.55
N THR A 29 -2.50 -14.00 -12.34
CA THR A 29 -1.51 -12.99 -11.92
C THR A 29 -2.07 -11.57 -11.78
N GLY A 30 -3.34 -11.35 -12.14
CA GLY A 30 -3.98 -10.04 -12.10
C GLY A 30 -3.82 -9.20 -13.38
N THR A 31 -3.32 -9.78 -14.48
CA THR A 31 -3.05 -9.03 -15.73
C THR A 31 -4.29 -8.84 -16.59
N ASP A 32 -5.25 -9.76 -16.52
CA ASP A 32 -6.55 -9.69 -17.20
C ASP A 32 -7.68 -9.27 -16.25
N GLY A 33 -7.33 -8.71 -15.09
CA GLY A 33 -8.30 -8.40 -14.04
C GLY A 33 -8.70 -9.59 -13.18
N THR A 34 -8.08 -10.77 -13.37
CA THR A 34 -8.31 -11.95 -12.54
C THR A 34 -7.04 -12.51 -11.92
N GLY A 35 -7.13 -13.11 -10.74
CA GLY A 35 -6.00 -13.72 -10.05
C GLY A 35 -6.39 -14.82 -9.08
N ASP A 36 -5.45 -15.64 -8.65
CA ASP A 36 -5.66 -16.57 -7.53
C ASP A 36 -4.58 -16.40 -6.44
N CYS A 37 -4.69 -17.16 -5.35
CA CYS A 37 -3.80 -17.01 -4.19
C CYS A 37 -2.32 -17.16 -4.58
N SER A 38 -1.97 -18.24 -5.26
CA SER A 38 -0.58 -18.56 -5.63
C SER A 38 -0.08 -17.71 -6.80
N GLY A 39 -0.90 -17.45 -7.81
CA GLY A 39 -0.52 -16.66 -8.98
C GLY A 39 -0.30 -15.19 -8.66
N THR A 40 -1.11 -14.59 -7.79
CA THR A 40 -0.92 -13.20 -7.36
C THR A 40 0.30 -13.03 -6.46
N VAL A 41 0.58 -13.99 -5.58
CA VAL A 41 1.81 -14.02 -4.78
C VAL A 41 3.03 -14.23 -5.68
N TYR A 42 2.98 -15.16 -6.65
CA TYR A 42 4.04 -15.37 -7.63
C TYR A 42 4.37 -14.09 -8.40
N ALA A 43 3.36 -13.45 -9.01
CA ALA A 43 3.54 -12.22 -9.77
C ALA A 43 4.13 -11.09 -8.91
N SER A 44 3.69 -10.99 -7.65
CA SER A 44 4.17 -9.99 -6.71
C SER A 44 5.63 -10.21 -6.32
N LEU A 45 6.03 -11.46 -6.07
CA LEU A 45 7.41 -11.80 -5.77
C LEU A 45 8.32 -11.62 -6.99
N ARG A 46 7.84 -11.91 -8.22
CA ARG A 46 8.54 -11.57 -9.47
C ARG A 46 8.80 -10.07 -9.59
N LYS A 47 7.82 -9.22 -9.23
CA LYS A 47 8.03 -7.76 -9.15
C LYS A 47 9.04 -7.36 -8.07
N GLY A 48 9.14 -8.15 -7.00
CA GLY A 48 10.18 -8.03 -5.98
C GLY A 48 11.56 -8.56 -6.39
N GLY A 49 11.73 -9.08 -7.60
CA GLY A 49 13.01 -9.61 -8.10
C GLY A 49 13.23 -11.11 -7.90
N ALA A 50 12.20 -11.87 -7.53
CA ALA A 50 12.27 -13.34 -7.58
C ALA A 50 12.47 -13.82 -9.02
N THR A 51 13.14 -14.96 -9.20
CA THR A 51 13.43 -15.60 -10.50
C THR A 51 12.18 -16.05 -11.24
N ASP A 52 12.23 -16.09 -12.58
CA ASP A 52 11.13 -16.64 -13.38
C ASP A 52 11.04 -18.15 -13.16
N ALA A 53 9.85 -18.64 -12.86
CA ALA A 53 9.60 -20.07 -12.79
C ALA A 53 9.37 -20.69 -14.20
N GLY A 54 9.09 -19.86 -15.21
CA GLY A 54 8.71 -20.29 -16.56
C GLY A 54 7.20 -20.51 -16.73
N TRP A 55 6.45 -20.64 -15.63
CA TRP A 55 4.98 -20.72 -15.60
C TRP A 55 4.43 -20.09 -14.31
N VAL A 56 3.11 -19.87 -14.25
CA VAL A 56 2.47 -19.37 -13.03
C VAL A 56 2.35 -20.50 -12.01
N LEU A 57 3.08 -20.37 -10.91
CA LEU A 57 3.12 -21.38 -9.86
C LEU A 57 1.74 -21.64 -9.24
N ASN A 58 1.56 -22.86 -8.77
CA ASN A 58 0.47 -23.27 -7.89
C ASN A 58 1.01 -23.47 -6.46
N THR A 59 0.14 -23.87 -5.54
CA THR A 59 0.50 -24.02 -4.12
C THR A 59 1.62 -25.05 -3.91
N ASP A 60 1.56 -26.21 -4.57
CA ASP A 60 2.56 -27.28 -4.41
C ASP A 60 3.93 -26.91 -5.00
N SER A 61 3.95 -26.27 -6.17
CA SER A 61 5.19 -25.89 -6.86
C SER A 61 5.90 -24.70 -6.21
N MET A 62 5.20 -23.88 -5.43
CA MET A 62 5.75 -22.67 -4.82
C MET A 62 6.81 -22.94 -3.75
N HIS A 63 6.70 -24.05 -3.01
CA HIS A 63 7.65 -24.40 -1.93
C HIS A 63 9.10 -24.39 -2.41
N SER A 64 9.40 -25.19 -3.44
CA SER A 64 10.76 -25.32 -3.97
C SER A 64 11.26 -24.04 -4.64
N TRP A 65 10.35 -23.27 -5.25
CA TRP A 65 10.69 -22.01 -5.88
C TRP A 65 11.02 -20.92 -4.86
N LEU A 66 10.32 -20.87 -3.72
CA LEU A 66 10.67 -19.97 -2.62
C LEU A 66 12.07 -20.27 -2.09
N GLU A 67 12.41 -21.55 -1.91
CA GLU A 67 13.75 -21.97 -1.48
C GLU A 67 14.85 -21.54 -2.46
N LYS A 68 14.62 -21.72 -3.77
CA LYS A 68 15.51 -21.22 -4.84
C LYS A 68 15.67 -19.69 -4.82
N ASN A 69 14.67 -18.96 -4.34
CA ASN A 69 14.69 -17.51 -4.19
C ASN A 69 15.16 -17.03 -2.81
N GLY A 70 15.83 -17.90 -2.04
CA GLY A 70 16.48 -17.52 -0.78
C GLY A 70 15.55 -17.49 0.44
N PHE A 71 14.34 -18.03 0.33
CA PHE A 71 13.48 -18.29 1.48
C PHE A 71 13.87 -19.59 2.18
N LYS A 72 13.72 -19.61 3.50
CA LYS A 72 13.82 -20.82 4.31
C LYS A 72 12.48 -21.12 4.93
N CYS A 73 12.12 -22.39 4.96
CA CYS A 73 11.00 -22.85 5.78
C CYS A 73 11.43 -22.77 7.25
N ILE A 74 10.81 -21.88 8.02
CA ILE A 74 11.17 -21.63 9.42
C ILE A 74 10.22 -22.31 10.41
N ALA A 75 9.04 -22.71 9.95
CA ALA A 75 8.06 -23.43 10.75
C ALA A 75 7.18 -24.30 9.84
N THR A 76 6.77 -25.45 10.36
CA THR A 76 5.81 -26.36 9.74
C THR A 76 4.89 -26.88 10.83
N ASN A 77 3.59 -26.61 10.73
CA ASN A 77 2.57 -26.97 11.73
C ASN A 77 2.96 -26.62 13.17
N LYS A 78 3.68 -25.50 13.33
CA LYS A 78 4.21 -25.01 14.60
C LYS A 78 4.00 -23.50 14.66
N GLU A 79 3.82 -23.01 15.89
CA GLU A 79 3.74 -21.58 16.15
C GLU A 79 5.00 -20.86 15.67
N TRP A 80 4.83 -19.61 15.25
CA TRP A 80 5.94 -18.73 14.93
C TRP A 80 5.55 -17.29 15.23
N THR A 81 6.54 -16.46 15.54
CA THR A 81 6.32 -15.01 15.56
C THR A 81 6.28 -14.48 14.14
N ALA A 82 5.07 -14.19 13.66
CA ALA A 82 4.83 -13.64 12.34
C ALA A 82 5.53 -12.30 12.15
N LYS A 83 6.14 -12.15 10.96
CA LYS A 83 6.79 -10.92 10.52
C LYS A 83 6.27 -10.52 9.15
N ARG A 84 6.27 -9.22 8.92
CA ARG A 84 6.02 -8.66 7.59
C ARG A 84 6.99 -9.28 6.57
N GLY A 85 6.43 -9.82 5.50
CA GLY A 85 7.17 -10.52 4.45
C GLY A 85 7.25 -12.04 4.63
N ASP A 86 6.69 -12.60 5.71
CA ASP A 86 6.51 -14.05 5.78
C ASP A 86 5.49 -14.47 4.71
N ILE A 87 5.80 -15.55 4.01
CA ILE A 87 4.88 -16.20 3.07
C ILE A 87 4.44 -17.48 3.74
N VAL A 88 3.13 -17.66 3.87
CA VAL A 88 2.57 -18.89 4.45
C VAL A 88 1.79 -19.64 3.39
N ILE A 89 2.12 -20.92 3.27
CA ILE A 89 1.44 -21.86 2.38
C ILE A 89 0.65 -22.82 3.25
N PHE A 90 -0.66 -22.89 3.02
CA PHE A 90 -1.61 -23.79 3.67
C PHE A 90 -1.94 -24.98 2.76
N GLY A 91 -2.11 -26.15 3.38
CA GLY A 91 -2.32 -27.43 2.70
C GLY A 91 -1.06 -28.30 2.72
N LEU A 92 -1.26 -29.62 2.81
CA LEU A 92 -0.16 -30.58 2.84
C LEU A 92 0.60 -30.59 1.51
N LYS A 93 1.93 -30.48 1.58
CA LYS A 93 2.81 -30.47 0.42
C LYS A 93 2.61 -31.72 -0.43
N GLY A 94 2.28 -31.55 -1.71
CA GLY A 94 2.07 -32.64 -2.67
C GLY A 94 0.68 -33.27 -2.63
N ALA A 95 -0.20 -32.84 -1.71
CA ALA A 95 -1.58 -33.33 -1.61
C ALA A 95 -2.61 -32.31 -2.09
N SER A 96 -2.21 -31.09 -2.47
CA SER A 96 -3.17 -30.03 -2.81
C SER A 96 -3.74 -30.14 -4.24
N GLY A 97 -3.16 -31.00 -5.09
CA GLY A 97 -3.53 -31.10 -6.51
C GLY A 97 -3.39 -29.78 -7.27
N GLY A 98 -2.63 -28.82 -6.74
CA GLY A 98 -2.49 -27.46 -7.27
C GLY A 98 -3.63 -26.49 -6.95
N ALA A 99 -4.73 -26.91 -6.30
CA ALA A 99 -5.92 -26.07 -6.09
C ALA A 99 -6.47 -26.06 -4.65
N ALA A 100 -6.20 -27.11 -3.88
CA ALA A 100 -6.77 -27.28 -2.54
C ALA A 100 -5.94 -26.62 -1.41
N GLY A 101 -4.98 -25.77 -1.76
CA GLY A 101 -4.13 -25.07 -0.81
C GLY A 101 -4.28 -23.55 -0.92
N HIS A 102 -3.76 -22.81 0.06
CA HIS A 102 -3.89 -21.36 0.10
C HIS A 102 -2.54 -20.68 0.36
N VAL A 103 -2.30 -19.52 -0.24
CA VAL A 103 -1.04 -18.78 -0.09
C VAL A 103 -1.33 -17.36 0.34
N VAL A 104 -0.62 -16.90 1.36
CA VAL A 104 -0.76 -15.54 1.92
C VAL A 104 0.62 -14.89 2.14
N ILE A 105 0.65 -13.56 2.15
CA ILE A 105 1.80 -12.79 2.62
C ILE A 105 1.41 -12.09 3.91
N PHE A 106 2.14 -12.29 4.99
CA PHE A 106 1.97 -11.53 6.22
C PHE A 106 2.50 -10.11 6.02
N ILE A 107 1.68 -9.12 6.37
CA ILE A 107 2.02 -7.69 6.28
C ILE A 107 2.27 -7.07 7.65
N SER A 108 1.91 -7.77 8.73
CA SER A 108 2.26 -7.51 10.13
C SER A 108 2.32 -8.84 10.90
N ASN A 109 2.30 -8.80 12.23
CA ASN A 109 2.16 -9.99 13.07
C ASN A 109 0.75 -10.59 13.07
N THR A 110 -0.28 -9.84 12.64
CA THR A 110 -1.70 -10.26 12.71
C THR A 110 -2.46 -10.07 11.40
N GLN A 111 -1.88 -9.37 10.42
CA GLN A 111 -2.54 -9.07 9.16
C GLN A 111 -1.84 -9.78 8.00
N ILE A 112 -2.65 -10.28 7.09
CA ILE A 112 -2.23 -10.89 5.83
C ILE A 112 -2.78 -10.12 4.64
N ILE A 113 -2.12 -10.24 3.49
CA ILE A 113 -2.67 -9.88 2.19
C ILE A 113 -2.68 -11.11 1.28
N HIS A 114 -3.81 -11.34 0.62
CA HIS A 114 -4.00 -12.54 -0.22
C HIS A 114 -5.11 -12.34 -1.24
N CYS A 115 -5.06 -13.10 -2.34
CA CYS A 115 -6.18 -13.21 -3.27
C CYS A 115 -7.04 -14.42 -2.88
N THR A 116 -8.34 -14.22 -2.72
CA THR A 116 -9.26 -15.27 -2.28
C THR A 116 -10.67 -15.06 -2.83
N TRP A 117 -11.42 -16.16 -2.90
CA TRP A 117 -12.86 -16.15 -3.05
C TRP A 117 -13.50 -16.34 -1.67
N LYS A 118 -14.29 -15.35 -1.21
CA LYS A 118 -15.12 -15.48 0.00
C LYS A 118 -16.60 -15.63 -0.38
N SER A 119 -17.06 -14.84 -1.35
CA SER A 119 -18.42 -14.90 -1.91
C SER A 119 -18.47 -14.21 -3.27
N ALA A 120 -19.63 -14.22 -3.93
CA ALA A 120 -19.84 -13.50 -5.20
C ALA A 120 -19.57 -11.98 -5.10
N SER A 121 -19.89 -11.39 -3.94
CA SER A 121 -19.68 -9.96 -3.64
C SER A 121 -18.34 -9.68 -2.96
N ALA A 122 -17.69 -10.70 -2.38
CA ALA A 122 -16.39 -10.59 -1.74
C ALA A 122 -15.39 -11.58 -2.37
N ASN A 123 -14.84 -11.21 -3.51
CA ASN A 123 -13.82 -11.98 -4.23
C ASN A 123 -12.73 -11.02 -4.72
N GLY A 124 -11.47 -11.45 -4.67
CA GLY A 124 -10.33 -10.63 -5.10
C GLY A 124 -9.22 -10.60 -4.05
N VAL A 125 -8.48 -9.49 -3.98
CA VAL A 125 -7.38 -9.32 -3.01
C VAL A 125 -7.87 -8.58 -1.76
N TYR A 126 -7.62 -9.17 -0.60
CA TYR A 126 -8.04 -8.62 0.70
C TYR A 126 -6.88 -8.53 1.67
N VAL A 127 -7.04 -7.61 2.63
CA VAL A 127 -6.25 -7.57 3.85
C VAL A 127 -7.15 -8.02 4.98
N ASP A 128 -6.77 -9.08 5.66
CA ASP A 128 -7.57 -9.69 6.72
C ASP A 128 -6.72 -10.02 7.94
N ASN A 129 -7.40 -10.24 9.07
CA ASN A 129 -6.76 -10.80 10.25
C ASN A 129 -6.48 -12.29 10.03
N GLU A 130 -5.25 -12.70 10.31
CA GLU A 130 -4.82 -14.09 10.15
C GLU A 130 -5.63 -15.06 11.02
N ALA A 131 -5.94 -14.68 12.27
CA ALA A 131 -6.56 -15.58 13.24
C ALA A 131 -7.98 -16.00 12.84
N THR A 132 -8.68 -15.15 12.08
CA THR A 132 -10.06 -15.42 11.62
C THR A 132 -10.14 -15.98 10.22
N THR A 133 -9.03 -15.98 9.46
CA THR A 133 -9.05 -16.17 8.01
C THR A 133 -8.13 -17.30 7.55
N CYS A 134 -7.00 -17.49 8.21
CA CYS A 134 -6.02 -18.50 7.85
C CYS A 134 -6.55 -19.91 8.21
N PRO A 135 -6.60 -20.84 7.24
CA PRO A 135 -7.14 -22.17 7.48
C PRO A 135 -6.08 -23.11 8.09
N TYR A 136 -5.67 -22.84 9.33
CA TYR A 136 -4.61 -23.59 10.02
C TYR A 136 -4.88 -25.11 10.14
N SER A 137 -6.16 -25.53 10.10
CA SER A 137 -6.54 -26.95 10.08
C SER A 137 -6.04 -27.71 8.86
N MET A 138 -5.65 -27.03 7.77
CA MET A 138 -5.10 -27.64 6.56
C MET A 138 -3.63 -28.03 6.68
N GLY A 139 -2.98 -27.66 7.79
CA GLY A 139 -1.52 -27.63 7.90
C GLY A 139 -0.91 -26.42 7.17
N TRP A 140 0.27 -25.99 7.62
CA TRP A 140 0.94 -24.80 7.11
C TRP A 140 2.47 -24.90 7.11
N TYR A 141 3.07 -24.16 6.19
CA TYR A 141 4.51 -23.98 6.03
C TYR A 141 4.83 -22.49 5.97
N VAL A 142 5.73 -22.04 6.83
CA VAL A 142 6.13 -20.62 6.92
C VAL A 142 7.46 -20.43 6.25
N TYR A 143 7.50 -19.58 5.21
CA TYR A 143 8.69 -19.23 4.45
C TYR A 143 9.12 -17.80 4.76
N ARG A 144 10.38 -17.65 5.16
CA ARG A 144 11.01 -16.36 5.44
C ARG A 144 12.33 -16.24 4.70
N GLN A 145 12.56 -15.11 4.04
CA GLN A 145 13.83 -14.87 3.34
C GLN A 145 15.00 -14.75 4.31
N ASN A 146 16.07 -15.50 4.05
CA ASN A 146 17.31 -15.37 4.80
C ASN A 146 18.00 -14.06 4.44
N GLY A 147 18.35 -13.24 5.44
CA GLY A 147 18.76 -11.86 5.17
C GLY A 147 17.60 -10.98 4.70
N SER A 148 16.34 -11.41 4.91
CA SER A 148 15.36 -10.43 5.36
C SER A 148 15.93 -9.89 6.68
N THR A 149 16.68 -8.79 6.55
CA THR A 149 16.12 -7.60 7.15
C THR A 149 14.62 -7.69 6.85
N SER A 150 13.86 -8.20 7.82
CA SER A 150 12.64 -7.50 8.16
C SER A 150 12.96 -6.00 8.00
N PRO A 151 11.99 -5.12 7.83
CA PRO A 151 12.05 -4.07 8.81
C PRO A 151 12.06 -4.80 10.18
N SER A 152 13.25 -5.19 10.69
CA SER A 152 13.65 -4.64 11.96
C SER A 152 13.33 -3.20 11.72
N THR A 153 12.21 -2.81 12.31
CA THR A 153 12.06 -1.49 12.87
C THR A 153 13.00 -0.50 12.18
N PRO A 154 12.54 0.58 11.57
CA PRO A 154 13.23 1.80 11.91
C PRO A 154 13.15 1.99 13.44
N SER A 155 13.98 1.23 14.17
CA SER A 155 14.91 1.84 15.09
C SER A 155 15.83 2.67 14.20
N ALA A 156 15.26 3.71 13.60
CA ALA A 156 15.85 4.99 13.77
C ALA A 156 15.92 5.13 15.29
N LYS A 157 17.02 4.67 15.92
CA LYS A 157 17.27 4.92 17.34
C LYS A 157 16.99 6.39 17.62
N LYS A 158 17.24 7.24 16.60
CA LYS A 158 16.76 8.59 16.51
C LYS A 158 16.23 8.95 15.12
N VAL A 159 15.22 9.80 15.03
CA VAL A 159 14.73 10.46 13.81
C VAL A 159 15.01 11.96 13.89
N LYS A 160 15.38 12.57 12.76
CA LYS A 160 15.48 14.03 12.65
C LYS A 160 14.17 14.60 12.15
N VAL A 161 13.55 15.46 12.94
CA VAL A 161 12.30 16.13 12.60
C VAL A 161 12.60 17.28 11.64
N LEU A 162 11.86 17.37 10.55
CA LEU A 162 12.05 18.42 9.54
C LEU A 162 11.49 19.76 10.02
N ASN A 163 12.08 20.85 9.55
CA ASN A 163 11.68 22.21 9.96
C ASN A 163 10.23 22.56 9.59
N HIS A 164 9.66 21.89 8.57
CA HIS A 164 8.27 22.08 8.17
C HIS A 164 7.25 21.37 9.05
N ALA A 165 7.68 20.50 9.98
CA ALA A 165 6.78 19.78 10.86
C ALA A 165 6.02 20.78 11.75
N THR A 166 4.69 20.86 11.59
CA THR A 166 3.86 21.86 12.29
C THR A 166 2.96 21.28 13.36
N ASN A 167 2.39 20.10 13.10
CA ASN A 167 1.48 19.42 14.02
C ASN A 167 1.94 17.98 14.22
N TRP A 168 1.70 17.44 15.40
CA TRP A 168 1.86 16.02 15.65
C TRP A 168 0.87 15.22 14.80
N SER A 169 1.09 13.91 14.70
CA SER A 169 0.15 12.99 14.09
C SER A 169 -1.26 13.15 14.69
N PRO A 170 -2.35 12.86 13.94
CA PRO A 170 -3.70 12.75 14.47
C PRO A 170 -3.82 11.85 15.72
N SER A 171 -2.97 10.83 15.83
CA SER A 171 -2.85 9.96 17.01
C SER A 171 -2.46 10.72 18.29
N SER A 172 -1.81 11.87 18.16
CA SER A 172 -1.48 12.83 19.21
C SER A 172 -2.40 14.06 19.17
N LYS A 173 -3.65 13.87 18.74
CA LYS A 173 -4.70 14.91 18.63
C LYS A 173 -4.31 16.10 17.75
N SER A 174 -3.37 15.91 16.82
CA SER A 174 -2.87 16.97 15.94
C SER A 174 -2.39 18.23 16.67
N ALA A 175 -1.90 18.08 17.90
CA ALA A 175 -1.39 19.21 18.68
C ALA A 175 -0.20 19.88 17.99
N LYS A 176 0.06 21.16 18.29
CA LYS A 176 1.19 21.90 17.70
C LYS A 176 2.52 21.31 18.17
N ILE A 177 3.45 21.16 17.24
CA ILE A 177 4.83 20.76 17.54
C ILE A 177 5.56 21.96 18.15
N ALA A 178 6.15 21.75 19.33
CA ALA A 178 6.98 22.75 20.00
C ALA A 178 8.22 23.11 19.15
N SER A 179 8.66 24.38 19.21
CA SER A 179 9.75 24.90 18.39
C SER A 179 11.06 24.10 18.53
N PHE A 180 11.41 23.69 19.74
CA PHE A 180 12.63 22.91 20.02
C PHE A 180 12.65 21.52 19.36
N VAL A 181 11.50 21.02 18.91
CA VAL A 181 11.38 19.73 18.24
C VAL A 181 11.74 19.85 16.75
N LYS A 182 11.52 21.02 16.13
CA LYS A 182 11.76 21.21 14.70
C LYS A 182 13.26 21.26 14.42
N GLY A 183 13.72 20.50 13.44
CA GLY A 183 15.15 20.36 13.12
C GLY A 183 15.92 19.47 14.11
N GLY A 184 15.30 19.09 15.24
CA GLY A 184 15.93 18.28 16.28
C GLY A 184 15.94 16.80 15.95
N THR A 185 16.84 16.06 16.59
CA THR A 185 16.98 14.60 16.45
C THR A 185 16.56 13.91 17.75
N PHE A 186 15.54 13.06 17.69
CA PHE A 186 14.86 12.50 18.86
C PHE A 186 14.82 10.98 18.82
N GLU A 187 14.86 10.37 19.99
CA GLU A 187 14.80 8.92 20.10
C GLU A 187 13.43 8.37 19.72
N VAL A 188 13.37 7.23 19.04
CA VAL A 188 12.09 6.57 18.72
C VAL A 188 11.82 5.51 19.76
N LYS A 189 10.76 5.72 20.56
CA LYS A 189 10.28 4.76 21.55
C LYS A 189 9.40 3.68 20.93
N GLN A 190 8.59 4.06 19.94
CA GLN A 190 7.67 3.16 19.25
C GLN A 190 7.43 3.65 17.82
N GLN A 191 7.04 2.76 16.94
CA GLN A 191 6.62 3.07 15.57
C GLN A 191 5.45 2.17 15.18
N ARG A 192 4.56 2.66 14.33
CA ARG A 192 3.45 1.84 13.79
C ARG A 192 3.00 2.31 12.40
N PRO A 193 2.47 1.40 11.57
CA PRO A 193 1.93 1.77 10.27
C PRO A 193 0.66 2.61 10.43
N ILE A 194 0.49 3.59 9.55
CA ILE A 194 -0.74 4.40 9.39
C ILE A 194 -1.01 4.61 7.89
N SER A 195 -2.20 5.13 7.56
CA SER A 195 -2.57 5.45 6.18
C SER A 195 -3.08 6.88 6.09
N TYR A 196 -2.16 7.85 6.11
CA TYR A 196 -2.47 9.27 5.95
C TYR A 196 -1.90 9.81 4.64
N SER A 197 -2.41 10.96 4.19
CA SER A 197 -1.85 11.66 3.04
C SER A 197 -0.37 11.91 3.26
N TYR A 198 0.46 11.44 2.33
CA TYR A 198 1.92 11.50 2.37
C TYR A 198 2.61 10.77 3.52
N SER A 199 1.89 10.03 4.36
CA SER A 199 2.51 9.26 5.44
C SER A 199 2.02 7.82 5.49
N ASN A 200 2.97 6.90 5.64
CA ASN A 200 2.69 5.46 5.76
C ASN A 200 3.04 4.91 7.16
N GLN A 201 3.70 5.72 7.99
CA GLN A 201 4.13 5.36 9.34
C GLN A 201 4.06 6.58 10.25
N GLU A 202 3.98 6.31 11.55
CA GLU A 202 4.21 7.29 12.59
C GLU A 202 5.17 6.75 13.66
N TYR A 203 5.86 7.69 14.30
CA TYR A 203 6.97 7.45 15.22
C TYR A 203 6.71 8.16 16.54
N LEU A 204 6.62 7.42 17.64
CA LEU A 204 6.54 7.98 18.98
C LEU A 204 7.95 8.40 19.41
N ILE A 205 8.20 9.71 19.43
CA ILE A 205 9.52 10.25 19.74
C ILE A 205 9.64 10.68 21.20
N THR A 206 10.85 10.55 21.75
CA THR A 206 11.22 10.89 23.11
C THR A 206 12.42 11.84 23.17
N ASN A 207 12.46 12.67 24.21
CA ASN A 207 13.62 13.46 24.59
C ASN A 207 14.08 13.05 25.99
N LYS A 208 15.26 12.43 26.11
CA LYS A 208 15.81 11.90 27.37
C LYS A 208 14.81 11.03 28.16
N GLY A 209 14.10 10.13 27.47
CA GLY A 209 13.10 9.24 28.06
C GLY A 209 11.68 9.82 28.19
N THR A 210 11.51 11.14 28.12
CA THR A 210 10.18 11.79 28.14
C THR A 210 9.51 11.70 26.78
N VAL A 211 8.29 11.17 26.73
CA VAL A 211 7.47 11.07 25.51
C VAL A 211 7.01 12.45 25.05
N LEU A 212 7.30 12.81 23.80
CA LEU A 212 6.85 14.06 23.20
C LEU A 212 5.54 13.89 22.41
N GLY A 213 5.48 12.88 21.54
CA GLY A 213 4.32 12.66 20.69
C GLY A 213 4.61 11.79 19.47
N TRP A 214 3.55 11.43 18.74
CA TRP A 214 3.63 10.71 17.48
C TRP A 214 3.90 11.69 16.34
N ILE A 215 4.97 11.48 15.58
CA ILE A 215 5.29 12.25 14.38
C ILE A 215 5.12 11.40 13.12
N LEU A 216 4.66 12.01 12.04
CA LEU A 216 4.38 11.35 10.78
C LEU A 216 5.66 11.14 9.96
N SER A 217 5.69 10.09 9.12
CA SER A 217 6.83 9.79 8.25
C SER A 217 7.21 10.94 7.31
N GLN A 218 6.24 11.76 6.90
CA GLN A 218 6.47 12.93 6.04
C GLN A 218 7.20 14.10 6.76
N ASP A 219 7.23 14.07 8.08
CA ASP A 219 7.73 15.16 8.93
C ASP A 219 9.12 14.84 9.50
N ILE A 220 9.73 13.74 9.06
CA ILE A 220 11.08 13.32 9.45
C ILE A 220 11.98 13.13 8.22
N GLU A 221 13.27 13.39 8.39
CA GLU A 221 14.27 13.24 7.35
C GLU A 221 14.34 11.79 6.84
N GLY A 222 14.31 11.61 5.52
CA GLY A 222 14.31 10.29 4.88
C GLY A 222 13.01 9.50 5.00
N GLY A 223 12.00 10.02 5.70
CA GLY A 223 10.72 9.35 5.85
C GLY A 223 9.85 9.42 4.59
N TYR A 224 8.92 8.47 4.47
CA TYR A 224 7.98 8.44 3.34
C TYR A 224 7.17 9.74 3.30
N GLY A 225 7.19 10.40 2.14
CA GLY A 225 6.52 11.67 1.92
C GLY A 225 7.32 12.92 2.27
N ALA A 226 8.49 12.80 2.90
CA ALA A 226 9.30 13.94 3.36
C ALA A 226 9.64 14.95 2.23
N ASN A 227 9.97 14.44 1.04
CA ASN A 227 10.28 15.28 -0.13
C ASN A 227 9.03 15.86 -0.82
N ASN A 228 7.83 15.51 -0.38
CA ASN A 228 6.56 15.95 -0.96
C ASN A 228 5.84 16.98 -0.09
N VAL A 229 6.31 17.24 1.14
CA VAL A 229 5.74 18.26 2.02
C VAL A 229 6.35 19.62 1.68
N GLY A 230 5.51 20.59 1.35
CA GLY A 230 5.93 22.00 1.21
C GLY A 230 6.20 22.50 -0.21
N SER A 231 6.29 21.65 -1.24
CA SER A 231 6.19 22.14 -2.62
C SER A 231 4.73 22.48 -2.91
N LYS A 232 4.30 23.72 -2.62
CA LYS A 232 3.00 24.22 -3.07
C LYS A 232 2.99 24.04 -4.59
N PRO A 233 2.10 23.20 -5.15
CA PRO A 233 2.12 22.99 -6.59
C PRO A 233 1.91 24.32 -7.30
N SER A 234 2.75 24.63 -8.28
CA SER A 234 2.46 25.71 -9.21
C SER A 234 1.34 25.25 -10.16
N LEU A 235 0.43 26.15 -10.48
CA LEU A 235 -0.62 25.87 -11.45
C LEU A 235 0.02 25.52 -12.81
N PRO A 236 -0.28 24.36 -13.41
CA PRO A 236 0.29 23.98 -14.70
C PRO A 236 -0.12 24.93 -15.82
N ALA A 237 0.75 25.13 -16.81
CA ALA A 237 0.48 26.02 -17.93
C ALA A 237 -0.81 25.64 -18.67
N GLY A 238 -1.61 26.67 -19.00
CA GLY A 238 -2.89 26.52 -19.70
C GLY A 238 -4.07 26.04 -18.83
N PHE A 239 -3.92 26.04 -17.50
CA PHE A 239 -5.05 25.96 -16.57
C PHE A 239 -5.58 27.36 -16.24
N THR A 240 -6.90 27.48 -16.15
CA THR A 240 -7.57 28.65 -15.58
C THR A 240 -7.48 28.58 -14.06
N LYS A 241 -6.96 29.64 -13.43
CA LYS A 241 -6.80 29.70 -11.97
C LYS A 241 -8.16 29.73 -11.27
N GLU A 242 -8.34 28.83 -10.31
CA GLU A 242 -9.52 28.75 -9.46
C GLU A 242 -9.17 27.93 -8.21
N GLU A 243 -9.23 28.55 -7.03
CA GLU A 243 -8.81 27.93 -5.78
C GLU A 243 -10.03 27.59 -4.91
N LEU A 244 -10.58 26.39 -5.10
CA LEU A 244 -11.76 25.89 -4.37
C LEU A 244 -11.51 24.47 -3.85
N THR A 245 -12.52 23.91 -3.19
CA THR A 245 -12.58 22.52 -2.75
C THR A 245 -13.59 21.75 -3.58
N PHE A 246 -13.16 20.67 -4.22
CA PHE A 246 -14.07 19.74 -4.87
C PHE A 246 -14.42 18.61 -3.90
N VAL A 247 -15.71 18.34 -3.71
CA VAL A 247 -16.23 17.20 -2.95
C VAL A 247 -16.80 16.19 -3.93
N ASN A 248 -16.22 14.99 -3.96
CA ASN A 248 -16.70 13.94 -4.85
C ASN A 248 -18.09 13.44 -4.43
N GLY A 249 -18.92 13.13 -5.41
CA GLY A 249 -20.25 12.55 -5.22
C GLY A 249 -20.18 11.07 -4.88
N ASN A 250 -20.96 10.25 -5.58
CA ASN A 250 -21.31 8.90 -5.13
C ASN A 250 -20.46 7.77 -5.72
N ALA A 251 -19.56 8.07 -6.66
CA ALA A 251 -18.71 7.08 -7.32
C ALA A 251 -17.21 7.45 -7.23
N PRO A 252 -16.29 6.48 -7.12
CA PRO A 252 -14.85 6.77 -7.15
C PRO A 252 -14.43 7.40 -8.48
N ILE A 253 -13.62 8.46 -8.43
CA ILE A 253 -13.03 9.09 -9.62
C ILE A 253 -11.59 8.59 -9.79
N THR A 254 -11.29 8.04 -10.97
CA THR A 254 -9.91 7.72 -11.36
C THR A 254 -9.14 9.02 -11.62
N THR A 255 -8.10 9.26 -10.85
CA THR A 255 -7.24 10.44 -10.98
C THR A 255 -5.96 10.10 -11.75
N ARG A 256 -5.27 11.13 -12.25
CA ARG A 256 -4.11 11.00 -13.13
C ARG A 256 -2.90 11.76 -12.59
N LYS A 257 -1.71 11.34 -13.01
CA LYS A 257 -0.43 12.03 -12.79
C LYS A 257 0.07 12.68 -14.08
N ASN A 258 1.05 13.56 -13.94
CA ASN A 258 1.81 14.21 -15.04
C ASN A 258 1.03 15.20 -15.91
N LYS A 259 -0.08 14.78 -16.53
CA LYS A 259 -0.90 15.62 -17.42
C LYS A 259 -2.40 15.24 -17.37
N PRO A 260 -3.32 16.17 -17.70
CA PRO A 260 -4.77 15.93 -17.72
C PRO A 260 -5.19 15.11 -18.95
N SER A 261 -4.96 13.80 -18.90
CA SER A 261 -5.27 12.86 -19.98
C SER A 261 -5.73 11.52 -19.42
N LEU A 262 -6.72 10.90 -20.06
CA LEU A 262 -7.20 9.55 -19.78
C LEU A 262 -6.16 8.46 -20.07
N SER A 263 -5.11 8.79 -20.85
CA SER A 263 -3.97 7.89 -21.10
C SER A 263 -2.85 8.03 -20.06
N SER A 264 -2.88 9.08 -19.24
CA SER A 264 -1.84 9.31 -18.22
C SER A 264 -1.83 8.23 -17.14
N PRO A 265 -0.66 7.95 -16.51
CA PRO A 265 -0.57 7.07 -15.35
C PRO A 265 -1.57 7.47 -14.26
N THR A 266 -2.20 6.47 -13.66
CA THR A 266 -3.18 6.70 -12.60
C THR A 266 -2.51 7.14 -11.30
N ALA A 267 -3.22 7.96 -10.53
CA ALA A 267 -2.87 8.32 -9.16
C ALA A 267 -3.87 7.73 -8.17
N ALA A 268 -3.73 8.07 -6.89
CA ALA A 268 -4.70 7.67 -5.87
C ALA A 268 -6.10 8.17 -6.27
N ALA A 269 -7.08 7.26 -6.36
CA ALA A 269 -8.45 7.60 -6.67
C ALA A 269 -9.02 8.62 -5.66
N LEU A 270 -10.02 9.39 -6.09
CA LEU A 270 -10.82 10.21 -5.18
C LEU A 270 -12.12 9.43 -4.91
N PHE A 271 -12.28 8.90 -3.70
CA PHE A 271 -13.43 8.06 -3.34
C PHE A 271 -14.69 8.89 -3.04
N PRO A 272 -15.89 8.27 -3.02
CA PRO A 272 -17.13 8.97 -2.73
C PRO A 272 -17.06 9.79 -1.43
N GLY A 273 -17.62 11.00 -1.44
CA GLY A 273 -17.62 11.93 -0.30
C GLY A 273 -16.27 12.54 0.06
N GLN A 274 -15.15 12.08 -0.52
CA GLN A 274 -13.84 12.69 -0.27
C GLN A 274 -13.75 14.07 -0.92
N SER A 275 -13.09 14.98 -0.22
CA SER A 275 -12.82 16.32 -0.70
C SER A 275 -11.35 16.53 -1.06
N VAL A 276 -11.08 17.44 -1.98
CA VAL A 276 -9.73 17.82 -2.38
C VAL A 276 -9.69 19.31 -2.76
N LYS A 277 -8.66 20.00 -2.29
CA LYS A 277 -8.38 21.38 -2.70
C LYS A 277 -7.71 21.39 -4.06
N TYR A 278 -8.08 22.32 -4.92
CA TYR A 278 -7.48 22.49 -6.24
C TYR A 278 -7.08 23.93 -6.51
N LEU A 279 -6.23 24.10 -7.52
CA LEU A 279 -5.57 25.38 -7.86
C LEU A 279 -6.09 25.99 -9.16
N GLY A 280 -6.73 25.17 -9.99
CA GLY A 280 -7.39 25.61 -11.21
C GLY A 280 -7.90 24.43 -12.03
N TRP A 281 -8.50 24.75 -13.17
CA TRP A 281 -9.11 23.78 -14.06
C TRP A 281 -8.72 23.98 -15.52
N LYS A 282 -8.89 22.92 -16.34
CA LYS A 282 -8.67 22.94 -17.79
C LYS A 282 -9.60 21.95 -18.48
N VAL A 283 -10.01 22.24 -19.70
CA VAL A 283 -10.67 21.24 -20.57
C VAL A 283 -9.64 20.50 -21.41
N ALA A 284 -9.68 19.17 -21.38
CA ALA A 284 -8.84 18.29 -22.19
C ALA A 284 -9.53 16.94 -22.41
N GLU A 285 -9.38 16.37 -23.61
CA GLU A 285 -9.95 15.07 -23.98
C GLU A 285 -11.45 14.91 -23.70
N GLY A 286 -12.22 16.00 -23.82
CA GLY A 286 -13.67 15.98 -23.58
C GLY A 286 -14.09 16.05 -22.10
N TYR A 287 -13.16 16.30 -21.17
CA TYR A 287 -13.45 16.46 -19.75
C TYR A 287 -12.97 17.80 -19.19
N THR A 288 -13.65 18.32 -18.18
CA THR A 288 -13.08 19.33 -17.27
C THR A 288 -12.21 18.62 -16.23
N TRP A 289 -10.95 19.03 -16.14
CA TRP A 289 -9.96 18.54 -15.20
C TRP A 289 -9.64 19.61 -14.16
N ILE A 290 -9.57 19.25 -12.89
CA ILE A 290 -8.98 20.09 -11.85
C ILE A 290 -7.55 19.63 -11.54
N TYR A 291 -6.68 20.58 -11.19
CA TYR A 291 -5.33 20.28 -10.70
C TYR A 291 -5.22 20.55 -9.20
N THR A 292 -4.95 19.51 -8.44
CA THR A 292 -5.10 19.52 -6.98
C THR A 292 -3.83 19.96 -6.25
N THR A 293 -3.99 20.36 -4.99
CA THR A 293 -2.85 20.68 -4.11
C THR A 293 -1.92 19.49 -3.84
N ASP A 294 -2.38 18.27 -4.16
CA ASP A 294 -1.61 17.04 -4.12
C ASP A 294 -1.07 16.56 -5.46
N LYS A 295 -0.98 17.47 -6.44
CA LYS A 295 -0.38 17.26 -7.78
C LYS A 295 -1.08 16.18 -8.61
N ARG A 296 -2.39 15.96 -8.39
CA ARG A 296 -3.22 15.08 -9.21
C ARG A 296 -4.02 15.89 -10.23
N TYR A 297 -4.29 15.26 -11.36
CA TYR A 297 -5.26 15.72 -12.34
C TYR A 297 -6.52 14.89 -12.20
N ILE A 298 -7.65 15.52 -11.90
CA ILE A 298 -8.91 14.83 -11.63
C ILE A 298 -9.95 15.24 -12.66
N PRO A 299 -10.48 14.32 -13.48
CA PRO A 299 -11.61 14.61 -14.35
C PRO A 299 -12.86 14.71 -13.48
N VAL A 300 -13.53 15.85 -13.49
CA VAL A 300 -14.68 16.13 -12.61
C VAL A 300 -16.02 16.11 -13.34
N ARG A 301 -15.99 16.23 -14.68
CA ARG A 301 -17.15 16.07 -15.57
C ARG A 301 -16.74 15.89 -17.03
N PRO A 302 -17.53 15.19 -17.85
CA PRO A 302 -17.53 15.40 -19.30
C PRO A 302 -17.97 16.83 -19.64
N VAL A 303 -17.44 17.39 -20.71
CA VAL A 303 -17.85 18.71 -21.22
C VAL A 303 -19.35 18.69 -21.54
N GLY A 304 -20.08 19.72 -21.08
CA GLY A 304 -21.52 19.83 -21.28
C GLY A 304 -22.38 18.92 -20.39
N LYS A 305 -21.79 18.23 -19.40
CA LYS A 305 -22.52 17.37 -18.44
C LYS A 305 -22.38 17.90 -17.01
N ALA A 306 -23.26 17.42 -16.13
CA ALA A 306 -23.20 17.72 -14.71
C ALA A 306 -21.90 17.22 -14.08
N ALA A 307 -21.45 17.91 -13.02
CA ALA A 307 -20.30 17.49 -12.25
C ALA A 307 -20.58 16.23 -11.45
N TRP A 308 -19.57 15.37 -11.33
CA TRP A 308 -19.63 14.16 -10.50
C TRP A 308 -19.53 14.45 -9.00
N GLY A 309 -19.54 15.72 -8.62
CA GLY A 309 -19.44 16.21 -7.25
C GLY A 309 -19.79 17.68 -7.16
N THR A 310 -19.48 18.30 -6.02
CA THR A 310 -19.81 19.69 -5.70
C THR A 310 -18.54 20.52 -5.52
N PHE A 311 -18.53 21.74 -6.06
CA PHE A 311 -17.47 22.73 -5.83
C PHE A 311 -17.87 23.64 -4.66
N LYS A 312 -16.98 23.82 -3.70
CA LYS A 312 -17.16 24.61 -2.48
C LYS A 312 -16.00 25.58 -2.27
#